data_AF-A0AA38HTW6-F1
#
_entry.id   AF-A0AA38HTW6-F1
#
_cell.length_a   1.000
_cell.length_b   1.000
_cell.length_c   1.000
_cell.angle_alpha   90.00
_cell.angle_beta   90.00
_cell.angle_gamma   90.00
#
_symmetry.space_group_name_H-M   'P 1'
#
loop_
_entity.id
_entity.type
_entity.pdbx_description
1 polymer ?
#
loop_
_entity_poly.entity_id
_entity_poly.type
_entity_poly.pdbx_seq_one_letter_code
_entity_poly.pdbx_strand_id
1 'polypeptide(L)'
;MMRKKDDFLNTNDALAVNDSYYFSDYVAYFDRFEEINNPGSKQIYYSYPDELEFEFYKGAVNKELTPEVNLVVLAENNHERKLLISNFIENNGLPKIEIVAKDFIFDKISSQA
;
A
#
# COMPACT_ATOMS: atom_id res chain seq x y z
N MET A 1 27.56 38.62 8.24
CA MET A 1 27.44 37.41 9.08
C MET A 1 25.99 36.95 9.00
N MET A 2 25.67 36.04 8.06
CA MET A 2 24.30 35.51 7.89
C MET A 2 24.02 34.52 9.02
N ARG A 3 23.03 34.83 9.87
CA ARG A 3 22.46 33.86 10.82
C ARG A 3 21.66 32.84 10.00
N LYS A 4 22.07 31.57 10.06
CA LYS A 4 21.34 30.43 9.50
C LYS A 4 19.93 30.42 10.09
N LYS A 5 18.94 30.31 9.21
CA LYS A 5 17.50 30.22 9.53
C LYS A 5 17.06 28.79 9.86
N ASP A 6 18.02 27.87 9.98
CA ASP A 6 17.77 26.43 9.95
C ASP A 6 17.61 25.82 11.36
N ASP A 7 17.90 26.58 12.43
CA ASP A 7 17.89 26.06 13.80
C ASP A 7 16.55 26.20 14.54
N PHE A 8 15.48 26.71 13.89
CA PHE A 8 14.22 27.00 14.60
C PHE A 8 13.19 25.86 14.61
N LEU A 9 13.40 24.79 13.85
CA LEU A 9 12.42 23.68 13.73
C LEU A 9 12.81 22.39 14.46
N ASN A 10 13.95 22.37 15.15
CA ASN A 10 14.53 21.12 15.69
C ASN A 10 14.41 21.00 17.22
N THR A 11 13.34 21.50 17.82
CA THR A 11 13.20 21.60 19.28
C THR A 11 12.45 20.43 19.94
N ASN A 12 12.09 19.36 19.21
CA ASN A 12 11.29 18.25 19.77
C ASN A 12 11.54 16.86 19.15
N ASP A 13 12.73 16.57 18.59
CA ASP A 13 12.99 15.29 17.87
C ASP A 13 11.93 14.96 16.78
N ALA A 14 11.21 15.97 16.31
CA ALA A 14 9.95 15.79 15.60
C ALA A 14 10.09 15.39 14.13
N LEU A 15 11.30 15.34 13.57
CA LEU A 15 11.52 15.02 12.16
C LEU A 15 12.86 14.31 11.97
N ALA A 16 13.03 13.15 12.59
CA ALA A 16 13.81 12.10 11.93
C ALA A 16 12.90 11.52 10.83
N VAL A 17 12.81 12.22 9.69
CA VAL A 17 12.38 11.57 8.44
C VAL A 17 13.55 10.66 8.08
N ASN A 18 13.61 9.49 8.73
CA ASN A 18 14.36 8.39 8.17
C ASN A 18 13.76 8.19 6.78
N ASP A 19 14.61 8.21 5.75
CA ASP A 19 14.20 7.84 4.41
C ASP A 19 13.86 6.33 4.41
N SER A 20 12.71 6.00 4.98
CA SER A 20 12.23 4.64 5.16
C SER A 20 11.59 4.17 3.86
N TYR A 21 12.39 3.47 3.04
CA TYR A 21 12.00 2.92 1.73
C TYR A 21 11.33 1.54 1.81
N TYR A 22 10.50 1.29 2.83
CA TYR A 22 9.97 -0.05 3.14
C TYR A 22 9.16 -0.67 2.00
N PHE A 23 8.53 0.16 1.17
CA PHE A 23 7.70 -0.29 0.06
C PHE A 23 8.18 0.18 -1.32
N SER A 24 9.42 0.68 -1.44
CA SER A 24 9.93 1.27 -2.69
C SER A 24 9.90 0.35 -3.92
N ASP A 25 9.95 -0.97 -3.72
CA ASP A 25 9.88 -1.97 -4.79
C ASP A 25 8.46 -2.41 -5.15
N TYR A 26 7.43 -1.85 -4.48
CA TYR A 26 6.06 -2.31 -4.62
C TYR A 26 5.14 -1.32 -5.35
N VAL A 27 4.33 -1.89 -6.24
CA VAL A 27 3.18 -1.26 -6.87
C VAL A 27 1.95 -2.04 -6.39
N ALA A 28 1.15 -1.42 -5.52
CA ALA A 28 0.07 -2.05 -4.81
C ALA A 28 -1.31 -1.72 -5.40
N TYR A 29 -2.16 -2.73 -5.50
CA TYR A 29 -3.61 -2.58 -5.67
C TYR A 29 -4.31 -2.86 -4.34
N PHE A 30 -5.14 -1.93 -3.88
CA PHE A 30 -5.97 -2.11 -2.68
C PHE A 30 -7.34 -2.60 -3.12
N ASP A 31 -7.79 -3.73 -2.56
CA ASP A 31 -9.01 -4.42 -2.95
C ASP A 31 -10.27 -3.75 -2.40
N ARG A 32 -10.62 -2.61 -3.01
CA ARG A 32 -11.62 -1.66 -2.52
C ARG A 32 -13.06 -2.07 -2.78
N PHE A 33 -13.28 -2.80 -3.85
CA PHE A 33 -14.58 -2.97 -4.49
C PHE A 33 -14.94 -4.44 -4.62
N GLU A 34 -16.21 -4.77 -4.45
CA GLU A 34 -16.73 -6.14 -4.56
C GLU A 34 -16.39 -6.76 -5.92
N GLU A 35 -16.44 -5.97 -7.00
CA GLU A 35 -15.96 -6.36 -8.32
C GLU A 35 -14.58 -5.72 -8.57
N ILE A 36 -13.59 -6.57 -8.92
CA ILE A 36 -12.22 -6.14 -9.21
C ILE A 36 -12.24 -5.13 -10.37
N ASN A 37 -11.52 -4.02 -10.22
CA ASN A 37 -11.42 -2.90 -11.17
C ASN A 37 -12.76 -2.19 -11.50
N ASN A 38 -13.84 -2.44 -10.75
CA ASN A 38 -15.11 -1.76 -10.97
C ASN A 38 -15.45 -0.81 -9.82
N PRO A 39 -15.16 0.50 -9.95
CA PRO A 39 -15.47 1.50 -8.93
C PRO A 39 -16.97 1.77 -8.76
N GLY A 40 -17.82 1.28 -9.67
CA GLY A 40 -19.27 1.36 -9.55
C GLY A 40 -19.88 0.26 -8.67
N SER A 41 -19.11 -0.77 -8.31
CA SER A 41 -19.57 -1.84 -7.44
C SER A 41 -19.49 -1.44 -5.96
N LYS A 42 -20.08 -2.28 -5.09
CA LYS A 42 -20.11 -2.03 -3.65
C LYS A 42 -18.69 -1.90 -3.08
N GLN A 43 -18.44 -0.85 -2.31
CA GLN A 43 -17.18 -0.71 -1.58
C GLN A 43 -17.13 -1.69 -0.41
N ILE A 44 -16.07 -2.49 -0.33
CA ILE A 44 -15.82 -3.49 0.72
C ILE A 44 -14.64 -3.12 1.63
N TYR A 45 -13.80 -2.17 1.19
CA TYR A 45 -12.62 -1.72 1.94
C TYR A 45 -12.44 -0.21 1.79
N TYR A 46 -12.40 0.49 2.92
CA TYR A 46 -11.98 1.88 3.00
C TYR A 46 -10.44 1.97 3.13
N SER A 47 -9.76 1.85 2.00
CA SER A 47 -8.29 1.75 1.93
C SER A 47 -7.53 3.07 1.99
N TYR A 48 -8.20 4.21 1.88
CA TYR A 48 -7.52 5.50 1.71
C TYR A 48 -6.46 5.84 2.79
N PRO A 49 -6.71 5.59 4.09
CA PRO A 49 -5.67 5.79 5.11
C PRO A 49 -4.45 4.88 4.90
N ASP A 50 -4.70 3.61 4.58
CA ASP A 50 -3.65 2.60 4.40
C ASP A 50 -2.85 2.88 3.11
N GLU A 51 -3.50 3.38 2.05
CA GLU A 51 -2.85 3.86 0.82
C GLU A 51 -1.90 5.02 1.11
N LEU A 52 -2.33 6.02 1.90
CA LEU A 52 -1.49 7.17 2.26
C LEU A 52 -0.26 6.76 3.07
N GLU A 53 -0.42 5.83 4.01
CA GLU A 53 0.70 5.31 4.79
C GLU A 53 1.68 4.53 3.91
N PHE A 54 1.17 3.69 3.01
CA PHE A 54 1.98 2.95 2.04
C PHE A 54 2.80 3.88 1.13
N GLU A 55 2.19 4.95 0.61
CA GLU A 55 2.84 5.97 -0.21
C GLU A 55 3.85 6.80 0.60
N PHE A 56 3.55 7.11 1.87
CA PHE A 56 4.47 7.80 2.77
C PHE A 56 5.81 7.03 2.90
N TYR A 57 5.73 5.70 3.00
CA TYR A 57 6.88 4.78 3.01
C TYR A 57 7.34 4.33 1.60
N LYS A 58 7.11 5.19 0.60
CA LYS A 58 7.63 5.13 -0.78
C LYS A 58 7.06 4.03 -1.68
N GLY A 59 5.96 3.39 -1.29
CA GLY A 59 5.22 2.51 -2.20
C GLY A 59 4.43 3.27 -3.26
N ALA A 60 4.09 2.62 -4.37
CA ALA A 60 3.20 3.16 -5.39
C ALA A 60 1.82 2.48 -5.32
N VAL A 61 0.74 3.23 -5.52
CA VAL A 61 -0.62 2.69 -5.53
C VAL A 61 -1.22 2.78 -6.93
N ASN A 62 -1.68 1.64 -7.44
CA ASN A 62 -2.51 1.57 -8.64
C ASN A 62 -3.97 1.35 -8.24
N LYS A 63 -4.90 2.12 -8.84
CA LYS A 63 -6.34 1.99 -8.56
C LYS A 63 -6.97 0.81 -9.31
N GLU A 64 -6.25 0.23 -10.26
CA GLU A 64 -6.64 -0.94 -11.02
C GLU A 64 -5.56 -2.03 -10.91
N LEU A 65 -6.01 -3.28 -10.89
CA LEU A 65 -5.17 -4.47 -10.95
C LEU A 65 -4.70 -4.66 -12.40
N THR A 66 -3.49 -4.17 -12.67
CA THR A 66 -2.84 -4.16 -14.00
C THR A 66 -1.55 -5.00 -13.97
N PRO A 67 -0.88 -5.25 -15.12
CA PRO A 67 0.38 -5.99 -15.15
C PRO A 67 1.54 -5.36 -14.36
N GLU A 68 1.46 -4.08 -14.00
CA GLU A 68 2.49 -3.39 -13.20
C GLU A 68 2.36 -3.67 -11.70
N VAL A 69 1.18 -4.10 -11.25
CA VAL A 69 0.91 -4.40 -9.85
C VAL A 69 1.66 -5.67 -9.46
N ASN A 70 2.39 -5.60 -8.35
CA ASN A 70 3.11 -6.75 -7.77
C ASN A 70 2.65 -7.08 -6.34
N LEU A 71 1.75 -6.28 -5.76
CA LEU A 71 1.14 -6.51 -4.45
C LEU A 71 -0.37 -6.22 -4.49
N VAL A 72 -1.18 -7.10 -3.90
CA VAL A 72 -2.60 -6.87 -3.63
C VAL A 72 -2.82 -6.86 -2.12
N VAL A 73 -3.46 -5.79 -1.63
CA VAL A 73 -3.77 -5.60 -0.22
C VAL A 73 -5.27 -5.77 0.01
N LEU A 74 -5.62 -6.72 0.87
CA LEU A 74 -6.98 -7.01 1.31
C LEU A 74 -7.28 -6.34 2.65
N ALA A 75 -8.55 -5.97 2.88
CA ALA A 75 -9.00 -5.48 4.19
C ALA A 75 -8.74 -6.47 5.33
N GLU A 76 -8.87 -7.77 5.04
CA GLU A 76 -8.75 -8.86 6.00
C GLU A 76 -8.22 -10.13 5.31
N ASN A 77 -7.70 -11.07 6.10
CA ASN A 77 -7.23 -12.35 5.59
C ASN A 77 -8.39 -13.29 5.23
N ASN A 78 -9.07 -13.00 4.12
CA ASN A 78 -10.26 -13.73 3.66
C ASN A 78 -9.91 -14.71 2.53
N HIS A 79 -10.13 -16.00 2.75
CA HIS A 79 -9.75 -17.06 1.79
C HIS A 79 -10.56 -17.00 0.48
N GLU A 80 -11.87 -16.75 0.57
CA GLU A 80 -12.74 -16.66 -0.60
C GLU A 80 -12.33 -15.48 -1.49
N ARG A 81 -12.00 -14.34 -0.88
CA ARG A 81 -11.55 -13.17 -1.62
C ARG A 81 -10.19 -13.39 -2.28
N LYS A 82 -9.26 -14.05 -1.58
CA LYS A 82 -7.96 -14.46 -2.14
C LYS A 82 -8.12 -15.36 -3.36
N LEU A 83 -9.01 -16.35 -3.30
CA LEU A 83 -9.33 -17.22 -4.44
C LEU A 83 -9.90 -16.42 -5.62
N LEU A 84 -10.85 -15.53 -5.36
CA LEU A 84 -11.46 -14.69 -6.39
C LEU A 84 -10.41 -13.83 -7.11
N ILE A 85 -9.51 -13.19 -6.37
CA ILE A 85 -8.42 -12.38 -6.93
C ILE A 85 -7.40 -13.25 -7.68
N SER A 86 -7.03 -14.40 -7.13
CA SER A 86 -6.09 -15.32 -7.79
C SER A 86 -6.64 -15.78 -9.14
N ASN A 87 -7.92 -16.17 -9.18
CA ASN A 87 -8.60 -16.52 -10.43
C ASN A 87 -8.63 -15.34 -11.43
N PHE A 88 -8.85 -14.11 -10.95
CA PHE A 88 -8.82 -12.94 -11.80
C PHE A 88 -7.42 -12.72 -12.41
N ILE A 89 -6.36 -12.85 -11.62
CA ILE A 89 -4.97 -12.71 -12.07
C ILE A 89 -4.66 -13.74 -13.15
N GLU A 90 -4.98 -15.01 -12.90
CA GLU A 90 -4.74 -16.11 -13.85
C GLU A 90 -5.53 -15.93 -15.16
N ASN A 91 -6.82 -15.60 -15.07
CA ASN A 91 -7.68 -15.45 -16.24
C ASN A 91 -7.32 -14.25 -17.12
N ASN A 92 -6.68 -13.22 -16.55
CA ASN A 92 -6.22 -12.05 -17.30
C ASN A 92 -4.74 -12.14 -17.71
N GLY A 93 -4.06 -13.26 -17.43
CA GLY A 93 -2.65 -13.45 -17.78
C GLY A 93 -1.71 -12.47 -17.08
N LEU A 94 -2.07 -12.01 -15.89
CA LEU A 94 -1.24 -11.11 -15.09
C LEU A 94 -0.03 -11.88 -14.50
N PRO A 95 1.09 -11.19 -14.20
CA PRO A 95 2.25 -11.83 -13.58
C PRO A 95 1.90 -12.39 -12.19
N LYS A 96 2.85 -13.09 -11.58
CA LYS A 96 2.69 -13.53 -10.18
C LYS A 96 2.66 -12.30 -9.26
N ILE A 97 1.59 -12.16 -8.48
CA ILE A 97 1.35 -11.04 -7.57
C ILE A 97 1.27 -11.58 -6.13
N GLU A 98 1.84 -10.85 -5.18
CA GLU A 98 1.72 -11.17 -3.75
C GLU A 98 0.34 -10.70 -3.22
N ILE A 99 -0.39 -11.55 -2.49
CA ILE A 99 -1.72 -11.20 -1.93
C ILE A 99 -1.67 -11.26 -0.40
N VAL A 100 -1.77 -10.09 0.24
CA VAL A 100 -1.64 -9.92 1.69
C VAL A 100 -2.87 -9.26 2.30
N ALA A 101 -3.03 -9.37 3.61
CA ALA A 101 -3.96 -8.53 4.36
C ALA A 101 -3.26 -7.22 4.77
N LYS A 102 -4.01 -6.16 5.04
CA LYS A 102 -3.47 -4.84 5.41
C LYS A 102 -2.55 -4.85 6.63
N ASP A 103 -2.70 -5.83 7.54
CA ASP A 103 -1.83 -5.99 8.72
C ASP A 103 -0.35 -6.12 8.32
N PHE A 104 -0.07 -6.62 7.12
CA PHE A 104 1.27 -6.65 6.52
C PHE A 104 1.95 -5.26 6.50
N ILE A 105 1.19 -4.18 6.25
CA ILE A 105 1.74 -2.83 6.17
C ILE A 105 2.30 -2.44 7.54
N PHE A 106 1.49 -2.60 8.59
CA PHE A 106 1.85 -2.27 9.96
C PHE A 106 2.95 -3.17 10.52
N ASP A 107 2.91 -4.47 10.22
CA ASP A 107 3.93 -5.42 10.63
C ASP A 107 5.29 -5.09 10.00
N LYS A 108 5.29 -4.71 8.72
CA LYS A 108 6.52 -4.36 8.01
C LYS A 108 7.14 -3.05 8.51
N ILE A 109 6.30 -2.08 8.88
CA ILE A 109 6.75 -0.84 9.53
C ILE A 109 7.30 -1.14 10.93
N SER A 110 6.55 -1.90 11.74
CA SER A 110 6.89 -2.18 13.14
C SER A 110 8.10 -3.08 13.32
N SER A 111 8.37 -3.98 12.37
CA SER A 111 9.53 -4.88 12.41
C SER A 111 10.85 -4.21 12.00
N GLN A 112 10.78 -3.00 11.43
CA GLN A 112 11.96 -2.23 11.00
C GLN A 112 12.10 -0.87 11.72
N ALA A 113 11.20 -0.58 12.66
CA ALA A 113 11.25 0.56 13.58
C ALA A 113 12.00 0.19 14.87
#